data_AF-A0AAQ0DNA8-F1
#
_entry.id   AF-A0AAQ0DNA8-F1
#
_cell.length_a   1.000
_cell.length_b   1.000
_cell.length_c   1.000
_cell.angle_alpha   90.00
_cell.angle_beta   90.00
_cell.angle_gamma   90.00
#
_symmetry.space_group_name_H-M   'P 1'
#
loop_
_entity.id
_entity.type
_entity.pdbx_description
1 polymer ?
#
loop_
_entity_poly.entity_id
_entity_poly.type
_entity_poly.pdbx_seq_one_letter_code
_entity_poly.pdbx_strand_id
1 'polypeptide(L)'
;MIDKVIPTALACFCLLGTSTAAAWTKVNGRIQLQTEEISHCETLALDAAAVMVSRQWNLPVDYLDEDEAPNQAREEARLRLLAAAKSYAVRESENEKTEELKAFVNVSRRKCILDYIDSTPPTSIK
;
A
#
# COMPACT_ATOMS: atom_id res chain seq x y z
N MET A 1 48.96 -15.67 -32.17
CA MET A 1 47.84 -14.79 -32.55
C MET A 1 46.99 -14.60 -31.31
N ILE A 2 46.88 -13.36 -30.84
CA ILE A 2 45.97 -12.97 -29.75
C ILE A 2 44.68 -12.59 -30.44
N ASP A 3 43.68 -13.47 -30.41
CA ASP A 3 42.35 -13.15 -30.89
C ASP A 3 41.44 -12.76 -29.72
N LYS A 4 40.80 -11.62 -29.94
CA LYS A 4 40.11 -10.75 -29.00
C LYS A 4 38.81 -11.37 -28.49
N VAL A 5 38.67 -11.33 -27.17
CA VAL A 5 37.48 -11.01 -26.38
C VAL A 5 36.23 -10.57 -27.17
N ILE A 6 35.13 -11.32 -27.04
CA ILE A 6 33.77 -10.78 -26.93
C ILE A 6 33.00 -11.64 -25.91
N PRO A 7 32.72 -11.16 -24.69
CA PRO A 7 31.74 -11.79 -23.83
C PRO A 7 30.37 -11.37 -24.37
N THR A 8 29.65 -12.28 -25.01
CA THR A 8 28.22 -12.09 -25.27
C THR A 8 27.50 -12.08 -23.93
N ALA A 9 27.38 -10.89 -23.36
CA ALA A 9 26.42 -10.54 -22.33
C ALA A 9 25.02 -10.75 -22.92
N LEU A 10 24.50 -11.97 -22.83
CA LEU A 10 23.07 -12.20 -22.94
C LEU A 10 22.46 -11.71 -21.63
N ALA A 11 22.17 -10.41 -21.60
CA ALA A 11 21.21 -9.84 -20.68
C ALA A 11 19.90 -10.63 -20.88
N CYS A 12 19.64 -11.59 -20.01
CA CYS A 12 18.33 -12.20 -19.88
C CYS A 12 17.36 -11.08 -19.53
N PHE A 13 16.66 -10.65 -20.57
CA PHE A 13 15.45 -9.85 -20.60
C PHE A 13 14.84 -9.65 -19.21
N CYS A 14 14.99 -8.43 -18.71
CA CYS A 14 14.05 -7.84 -17.77
C CYS A 14 12.65 -7.85 -18.42
N LEU A 15 11.96 -8.98 -18.37
CA LEU A 15 10.51 -9.03 -18.31
C LEU A 15 10.10 -8.92 -16.82
N LEU A 16 10.68 -7.92 -16.14
CA LEU A 16 9.91 -7.25 -15.10
C LEU A 16 8.80 -6.58 -15.89
N GLY A 17 7.65 -7.24 -15.96
CA GLY A 17 6.44 -6.61 -16.43
C GLY A 17 6.37 -5.27 -15.75
N THR A 18 6.54 -4.20 -16.53
CA THR A 18 6.04 -2.91 -16.11
C THR A 18 4.54 -3.14 -16.00
N SER A 19 4.10 -3.52 -14.80
CA SER A 19 2.83 -3.06 -14.29
C SER A 19 2.94 -1.54 -14.35
N THR A 20 2.71 -0.98 -15.53
CA THR A 20 2.10 0.33 -15.62
C THR A 20 0.71 0.08 -15.08
N ALA A 21 0.59 -0.05 -13.76
CA ALA A 21 -0.65 0.21 -13.07
C ALA A 21 -1.02 1.60 -13.58
N ALA A 22 -2.02 1.67 -14.44
CA ALA A 22 -2.51 2.92 -14.97
C ALA A 22 -3.68 3.26 -14.07
N ALA A 23 -3.48 4.17 -13.11
CA ALA A 23 -4.39 4.42 -11.99
C ALA A 23 -5.80 4.87 -12.35
N TRP A 24 -5.96 5.32 -13.58
CA TRP A 24 -7.21 5.73 -14.16
C TRP A 24 -6.99 6.02 -15.63
N THR A 25 -8.03 5.81 -16.41
CA THR A 25 -8.07 6.23 -17.80
C THR A 25 -9.06 7.37 -17.95
N LYS A 26 -8.68 8.40 -18.72
CA LYS A 26 -9.61 9.43 -19.13
C LYS A 26 -10.31 8.95 -20.40
N VAL A 27 -11.56 8.50 -20.27
CA VAL A 27 -12.38 8.02 -21.39
C VAL A 27 -13.57 8.96 -21.55
N ASN A 28 -13.71 9.57 -22.73
CA ASN A 28 -14.82 10.50 -23.04
C ASN A 28 -15.00 11.63 -22.01
N GLY A 29 -13.89 12.18 -21.51
CA GLY A 29 -13.91 13.24 -20.50
C GLY A 29 -14.26 12.79 -19.07
N ARG A 30 -14.40 11.49 -18.82
CA ARG A 30 -14.64 10.91 -17.49
C ARG A 30 -13.42 10.12 -17.01
N ILE A 31 -13.15 10.18 -15.72
CA ILE A 31 -12.14 9.34 -15.05
C ILE A 31 -12.78 7.96 -14.81
N GLN A 32 -12.16 6.90 -15.30
CA GLN A 32 -12.51 5.52 -14.97
C GLN A 32 -11.46 4.94 -14.04
N LEU A 33 -11.92 4.42 -12.89
CA LEU A 33 -11.14 3.69 -11.89
C LEU A 33 -11.43 2.19 -12.06
N GLN A 34 -10.42 1.35 -11.89
CA GLN A 34 -10.56 -0.10 -11.82
C GLN A 34 -10.86 -0.54 -10.38
N THR A 35 -11.59 -1.65 -10.22
CA THR A 35 -12.02 -2.15 -8.91
C THR A 35 -10.85 -2.49 -7.98
N GLU A 36 -9.74 -2.98 -8.54
CA GLU A 36 -8.51 -3.34 -7.82
C GLU A 36 -7.82 -2.13 -7.17
N GLU A 37 -8.03 -0.93 -7.72
CA GLU A 37 -7.49 0.32 -7.20
C GLU A 37 -8.27 0.81 -5.98
N ILE A 38 -9.58 0.52 -5.97
CA ILE A 38 -10.46 0.80 -4.83
C ILE A 38 -10.15 -0.17 -3.68
N SER A 39 -9.90 -1.44 -3.97
CA SER A 39 -9.67 -2.45 -2.93
C SER A 39 -8.33 -2.28 -2.21
N HIS A 40 -7.29 -1.80 -2.88
CA HIS A 40 -5.94 -1.66 -2.31
C HIS A 40 -5.91 -0.81 -1.02
N CYS A 41 -6.44 0.41 -1.07
CA CYS A 41 -6.42 1.30 0.09
C CYS A 41 -7.43 0.91 1.18
N GLU A 42 -8.47 0.14 0.85
CA GLU A 42 -9.38 -0.45 1.85
C GLU A 42 -8.68 -1.54 2.66
N THR A 43 -7.87 -2.40 2.02
CA THR A 43 -7.05 -3.39 2.74
C THR A 43 -6.08 -2.71 3.70
N LEU A 44 -5.42 -1.63 3.28
CA LEU A 44 -4.53 -0.88 4.18
C LEU A 44 -5.31 -0.22 5.33
N ALA A 45 -6.53 0.27 5.09
CA ALA A 45 -7.38 0.85 6.12
C ALA A 45 -7.76 -0.19 7.20
N LEU A 46 -8.01 -1.44 6.81
CA LEU A 46 -8.23 -2.55 7.75
C LEU A 46 -6.98 -2.89 8.55
N ASP A 47 -5.81 -2.97 7.91
CA ASP A 47 -4.53 -3.18 8.60
C ASP A 47 -4.26 -2.04 9.61
N ALA A 48 -4.57 -0.79 9.24
CA ALA A 48 -4.45 0.37 10.13
C ALA A 48 -5.40 0.29 11.32
N ALA A 49 -6.63 -0.19 11.11
CA ALA A 49 -7.60 -0.39 12.18
C ALA A 49 -7.10 -1.44 13.19
N ALA A 50 -6.62 -2.59 12.70
CA ALA A 50 -6.09 -3.65 13.54
C ALA A 50 -4.89 -3.17 14.39
N VAL A 51 -3.97 -2.41 13.78
CA VAL A 51 -2.82 -1.83 14.47
C VAL A 51 -3.25 -0.84 15.56
N MET A 52 -4.20 0.06 15.28
CA MET A 52 -4.63 1.03 16.29
C MET A 52 -5.44 0.36 17.40
N VAL A 53 -6.23 -0.68 17.10
CA VAL A 53 -6.89 -1.50 18.12
C VAL A 53 -5.85 -2.19 19.01
N SER A 54 -4.83 -2.80 18.42
CA SER A 54 -3.72 -3.37 19.19
C SER A 54 -3.08 -2.34 20.12
N ARG A 55 -2.83 -1.13 19.61
CA ARG A 55 -2.24 -0.04 20.39
C ARG A 55 -3.13 0.38 21.58
N GLN A 56 -4.40 0.63 21.34
CA GLN A 56 -5.33 1.20 22.32
C GLN A 56 -5.81 0.19 23.37
N TRP A 57 -5.86 -1.10 23.02
CA TRP A 57 -6.30 -2.18 23.92
C TRP A 57 -5.17 -3.11 24.37
N ASN A 58 -3.91 -2.81 24.00
CA ASN A 58 -2.74 -3.62 24.33
C ASN A 58 -2.90 -5.09 23.93
N LEU A 59 -3.37 -5.32 22.70
CA LEU A 59 -3.55 -6.64 22.11
C LEU A 59 -2.44 -6.90 21.08
N PRO A 60 -1.98 -8.14 20.88
CA PRO A 60 -1.10 -8.45 19.75
C PRO A 60 -1.85 -8.29 18.42
N VAL A 61 -1.13 -7.94 17.34
CA VAL A 61 -1.63 -8.03 15.96
C VAL A 61 -1.02 -9.25 15.32
N ASP A 62 -1.86 -10.19 14.92
CA ASP A 62 -1.47 -11.35 14.10
C ASP A 62 -2.15 -11.20 12.73
N TYR A 63 -1.35 -11.30 11.67
CA TYR A 63 -1.84 -11.29 10.29
C TYR A 63 -1.91 -12.74 9.79
N LEU A 64 -3.13 -13.22 9.59
CA LEU A 64 -3.39 -14.54 9.02
C LEU A 64 -3.50 -14.40 7.50
N ASP A 65 -2.35 -14.43 6.84
CA ASP A 65 -2.25 -14.40 5.38
C ASP A 65 -2.36 -15.83 4.80
N GLU A 66 -3.45 -16.54 5.14
CA GLU A 66 -3.63 -17.98 4.89
C GLU A 66 -3.67 -18.34 3.40
N ASP A 67 -4.24 -17.46 2.57
CA ASP A 67 -4.42 -17.71 1.14
C ASP A 67 -3.22 -17.26 0.29
N GLU A 68 -2.51 -16.21 0.71
CA GLU A 68 -1.37 -15.64 -0.01
C GLU A 68 -0.47 -14.86 0.95
N ALA A 69 0.82 -15.22 1.00
CA ALA A 69 1.81 -14.48 1.77
C ALA A 69 1.87 -13.00 1.34
N PRO A 70 2.06 -12.07 2.27
CA PRO A 70 2.10 -10.65 1.93
C PRO A 70 3.30 -10.38 1.02
N ASN A 71 3.09 -9.60 -0.04
CA ASN A 71 4.21 -9.09 -0.83
C ASN A 71 4.99 -8.02 -0.04
N GLN A 72 6.21 -7.71 -0.50
CA GLN A 72 7.10 -6.76 0.17
C GLN A 72 6.43 -5.39 0.44
N ALA A 73 5.64 -4.89 -0.51
CA ALA A 73 4.97 -3.60 -0.35
C ALA A 73 3.97 -3.61 0.81
N ARG A 74 3.22 -4.71 0.98
CA ARG A 74 2.28 -4.90 2.09
C ARG A 74 3.02 -5.03 3.43
N GLU A 75 4.13 -5.76 3.47
CA GLU A 75 4.97 -5.87 4.68
C GLU A 75 5.52 -4.51 5.11
N GLU A 76 6.09 -3.73 4.19
CA GLU A 76 6.59 -2.39 4.46
C GLU A 76 5.49 -1.45 4.95
N ALA A 77 4.29 -1.53 4.36
CA ALA A 77 3.15 -0.73 4.78
C ALA A 77 2.72 -1.07 6.23
N ARG A 78 2.63 -2.36 6.59
CA ARG A 78 2.33 -2.80 7.96
C ARG A 78 3.37 -2.31 8.97
N LEU A 79 4.67 -2.39 8.63
CA LEU A 79 5.74 -1.86 9.47
C LEU A 79 5.62 -0.35 9.71
N ARG A 80 5.27 0.42 8.67
CA ARG A 80 5.03 1.87 8.79
C ARG A 80 3.82 2.17 9.67
N LEU A 81 2.74 1.41 9.56
CA LEU A 81 1.55 1.55 10.42
C LEU A 81 1.90 1.28 11.88
N LEU A 82 2.61 0.19 12.17
CA LEU A 82 3.07 -0.16 13.51
C LEU A 82 3.97 0.94 14.09
N ALA A 83 4.88 1.51 13.28
CA ALA A 83 5.72 2.62 13.70
C ALA A 83 4.90 3.89 13.97
N ALA A 84 3.94 4.23 13.10
CA ALA A 84 3.08 5.40 13.26
C ALA A 84 2.19 5.29 14.50
N ALA A 85 1.58 4.13 14.78
CA ALA A 85 0.72 3.95 15.94
C ALA A 85 1.45 4.13 17.29
N LYS A 86 2.78 3.92 17.33
CA LYS A 86 3.57 4.18 18.54
C LYS A 86 3.57 5.65 18.96
N SER A 87 3.36 6.59 18.04
CA SER A 87 3.28 8.02 18.38
C SER A 87 1.93 8.43 18.97
N TYR A 88 0.93 7.55 18.94
CA TYR A 88 -0.38 7.79 19.51
C TYR A 88 -0.39 7.40 20.99
N ALA A 89 -1.00 8.26 21.81
CA ALA A 89 -1.21 7.99 23.22
C ALA A 89 -2.28 6.90 23.39
N VAL A 90 -2.12 6.04 24.39
CA VAL A 90 -3.21 5.12 24.78
C VAL A 90 -4.24 5.94 25.55
N ARG A 91 -5.52 5.80 25.18
CA ARG A 91 -6.64 6.53 25.79
C ARG A 91 -7.30 5.69 26.86
N GLU A 92 -7.83 6.37 27.86
CA GLU A 92 -8.52 5.72 28.98
C GLU A 92 -9.97 5.37 28.61
N SER A 93 -10.68 6.29 27.94
CA SER A 93 -12.10 6.08 27.62
C SER A 93 -12.30 5.35 26.29
N GLU A 94 -13.29 4.47 26.24
CA GLU A 94 -13.67 3.74 25.02
C GLU A 94 -14.06 4.69 23.87
N ASN A 95 -14.67 5.83 24.20
CA ASN A 95 -15.03 6.83 23.20
C ASN A 95 -13.77 7.47 22.58
N GLU A 96 -12.78 7.86 23.39
CA GLU A 96 -11.52 8.42 22.87
C GLU A 96 -10.72 7.39 22.07
N LYS A 97 -10.67 6.12 22.52
CA LYS A 97 -10.03 5.04 21.76
C LYS A 97 -10.69 4.88 20.38
N THR A 98 -12.02 4.91 20.34
CA THR A 98 -12.79 4.79 19.10
C THR A 98 -12.58 5.98 18.17
N GLU A 99 -12.55 7.20 18.70
CA GLU A 99 -12.28 8.39 17.88
C GLU A 99 -10.85 8.40 17.34
N GLU A 100 -9.87 7.98 18.15
CA GLU A 100 -8.49 7.87 17.71
C GLU A 100 -8.29 6.76 16.66
N LEU A 101 -8.99 5.64 16.80
CA LEU A 101 -9.09 4.59 15.79
C LEU A 101 -9.63 5.14 14.46
N LYS A 102 -10.79 5.81 14.48
CA LYS A 102 -11.38 6.41 13.27
C LYS A 102 -10.43 7.41 12.63
N ALA A 103 -9.82 8.29 13.43
CA ALA A 103 -8.89 9.29 12.94
C ALA A 103 -7.68 8.65 12.26
N PHE A 104 -7.07 7.63 12.89
CA PHE A 104 -5.92 6.93 12.34
C PHE A 104 -6.22 6.19 11.04
N VAL A 105 -7.35 5.48 10.99
CA VAL A 105 -7.81 4.79 9.77
C VAL A 105 -8.03 5.79 8.64
N ASN A 106 -8.69 6.91 8.92
CA ASN A 106 -8.96 7.95 7.91
C ASN A 106 -7.67 8.59 7.39
N VAL A 107 -6.70 8.89 8.27
CA VAL A 107 -5.40 9.43 7.87
C VAL A 107 -4.64 8.42 7.01
N SER A 108 -4.62 7.15 7.40
CA SER A 108 -3.90 6.08 6.68
C SER A 108 -4.50 5.85 5.29
N ARG A 109 -5.83 5.75 5.20
CA ARG A 109 -6.56 5.60 3.93
C ARG A 109 -6.32 6.80 3.02
N ARG A 110 -6.44 8.02 3.55
CA ARG A 110 -6.19 9.24 2.79
C ARG A 110 -4.75 9.29 2.27
N LYS A 111 -3.77 8.92 3.09
CA LYS A 111 -2.37 8.88 2.69
C LYS A 111 -2.14 7.87 1.56
N CYS A 112 -2.71 6.67 1.66
CA CYS A 112 -2.64 5.68 0.58
C CYS A 112 -3.18 6.23 -0.74
N ILE A 113 -4.36 6.87 -0.71
CA ILE A 113 -4.96 7.47 -1.91
C ILE A 113 -4.04 8.53 -2.52
N LEU A 114 -3.43 9.40 -1.70
CA LEU A 114 -2.52 10.44 -2.20
C LEU A 114 -1.24 9.84 -2.77
N ASP A 115 -0.60 8.91 -2.04
CA ASP A 115 0.62 8.24 -2.50
C ASP A 115 0.35 7.44 -3.81
N TYR A 116 -0.85 6.86 -3.95
CA TYR A 116 -1.28 6.18 -5.18
C TYR A 116 -1.42 7.14 -6.37
N ILE A 117 -2.12 8.27 -6.18
CA ILE A 117 -2.29 9.30 -7.21
C ILE A 117 -0.93 9.85 -7.66
N ASP A 118 -0.01 10.09 -6.73
CA ASP A 118 1.32 10.64 -7.01
C ASP A 118 2.22 9.64 -7.74
N SER A 119 2.12 8.35 -7.40
CA SER A 119 2.91 7.28 -8.05
C SER A 119 2.36 6.85 -9.40
N THR A 120 1.11 7.20 -9.69
CA THR A 120 0.38 6.63 -10.82
C THR A 120 -0.36 7.71 -11.63
N PRO A 121 0.36 8.46 -12.49
CA PRO A 121 -0.24 9.55 -13.24
C PRO A 121 -1.25 9.04 -14.29
N PRO A 122 -2.23 9.87 -14.69
CA PRO A 122 -3.21 9.50 -15.70
C PRO A 122 -2.56 9.11 -17.01
N THR A 123 -2.96 7.97 -17.55
CA THR A 123 -2.57 7.60 -18.92
C THR A 123 -3.41 8.45 -19.86
N SER A 124 -2.79 9.40 -20.55
CA SER A 124 -3.48 10.17 -21.60
C SER A 124 -3.80 9.22 -22.76
N ILE A 125 -5.04 8.77 -22.86
CA ILE A 125 -5.53 8.18 -24.10
C ILE A 125 -5.96 9.35 -24.99
N LYS A 126 -5.30 9.49 -26.14
CA LYS A 126 -5.69 10.41 -27.22
C LYS A 126 -7.07 10.04 -27.77
#